data_AF-A0A426Y2Z6-F1
#
_entry.id   AF-A0A426Y2Z6-F1
#
_cell.length_a   1.000
_cell.length_b   1.000
_cell.length_c   1.000
_cell.angle_alpha   90.00
_cell.angle_beta   90.00
_cell.angle_gamma   90.00
#
_symmetry.space_group_name_H-M   'P 1'
#
loop_
_entity.id
_entity.type
_entity.pdbx_description
1 polymer ?
#
loop_
_entity_poly.entity_id
_entity_poly.type
_entity_poly.pdbx_seq_one_letter_code
_entity_poly.pdbx_strand_id
1 'polypeptide(L)'
;MVLPLELLQQFKASDFSDQQEYEAWRSRNLKVLEAGLLVHPLVPLDKSDNASQRLRQIIRGASEKPIETGKNSESMQVLRSAVMSLACRSPDRSASDFCHWADGFPLNLHLYQMLLETCFDASEDGSIIDEIDEVLELLKKTWVILGINQMLHNLCFTWVFFHRFVTTAQVDIDLLHAADNHMDEVAKDAKSTKDSVYSKILSSTLSSILGWAEKRLLAYHDTFNASNIEYMQSIVSLGVSAARILVEDISNEYRRRRREETDVARSRVDTYIRSSLRTAFAQVSSAELSD
;
A
#
# COMPACT_ATOMS: atom_id res chain seq x y z
N MET A 1 -6.14 20.59 -15.42
CA MET A 1 -7.00 21.12 -14.33
C MET A 1 -6.78 20.22 -13.12
N VAL A 2 -6.52 20.79 -11.94
CA VAL A 2 -6.31 20.02 -10.71
C VAL A 2 -7.56 20.13 -9.84
N LEU A 3 -8.39 19.08 -9.81
CA LEU A 3 -9.75 19.16 -9.26
C LEU A 3 -9.81 19.64 -7.79
N PRO A 4 -9.05 19.07 -6.82
CA PRO A 4 -9.12 19.52 -5.43
C PRO A 4 -8.67 20.98 -5.25
N LEU A 5 -7.72 21.43 -6.07
CA LEU A 5 -7.26 22.82 -6.04
C LEU A 5 -8.38 23.77 -6.48
N GLU A 6 -9.10 23.43 -7.55
CA GLU A 6 -10.24 24.21 -8.02
C GLU A 6 -11.38 24.19 -7.00
N LEU A 7 -11.67 23.03 -6.39
CA LEU A 7 -12.68 22.92 -5.32
C LEU A 7 -12.35 23.86 -4.16
N LEU A 8 -11.11 23.81 -3.64
CA LEU A 8 -10.64 24.71 -2.58
C LEU A 8 -10.89 26.18 -2.91
N GLN A 9 -10.67 26.59 -4.15
CA GLN A 9 -10.78 27.97 -4.59
C GLN A 9 -12.23 28.46 -4.78
N GLN A 10 -13.18 27.57 -5.12
CA GLN A 10 -14.56 27.95 -5.44
C GLN A 10 -15.47 27.98 -4.22
N PHE A 11 -15.29 27.04 -3.29
CA PHE A 11 -16.15 26.92 -2.12
C PHE A 11 -15.65 27.77 -0.94
N LYS A 12 -16.59 28.35 -0.21
CA LYS A 12 -16.38 29.22 0.96
C LYS A 12 -17.00 28.59 2.19
N ALA A 13 -16.59 29.06 3.37
CA ALA A 13 -17.16 28.60 4.64
C ALA A 13 -18.70 28.76 4.72
N SER A 14 -19.27 29.75 4.02
CA SER A 14 -20.73 29.97 3.94
C SER A 14 -21.50 28.88 3.20
N ASP A 15 -20.80 28.03 2.43
CA ASP A 15 -21.42 26.97 1.64
C ASP A 15 -21.61 25.68 2.46
N PHE A 16 -21.23 25.68 3.74
CA PHE A 16 -21.25 24.53 4.66
C PHE A 16 -22.15 24.79 5.85
N SER A 17 -22.58 23.71 6.50
CA SER A 17 -23.48 23.78 7.64
C SER A 17 -22.82 24.43 8.85
N ASP A 18 -21.53 24.13 9.06
CA ASP A 18 -20.72 24.68 10.12
C ASP A 18 -19.23 24.76 9.74
N GLN A 19 -18.46 25.42 10.61
CA GLN A 19 -17.02 25.64 10.41
C GLN A 19 -16.21 24.34 10.48
N GLN A 20 -16.63 23.36 11.29
CA GLN A 20 -15.92 22.09 11.46
C GLN A 20 -16.03 21.25 10.18
N GLU A 21 -17.21 21.21 9.56
CA GLU A 21 -17.46 20.56 8.28
C GLU A 21 -16.58 21.17 7.18
N TYR A 22 -16.53 22.51 7.10
CA TYR A 22 -15.68 23.23 6.16
C TYR A 22 -14.19 22.92 6.35
N GLU A 23 -13.72 22.90 7.59
CA GLU A 23 -12.33 22.59 7.91
C GLU A 23 -11.95 21.15 7.58
N ALA A 24 -12.84 20.19 7.89
CA ALA A 24 -12.67 18.79 7.53
C ALA A 24 -12.64 18.61 6.01
N TRP A 25 -13.54 19.25 5.28
CA TRP A 25 -13.56 19.24 3.81
C TRP A 25 -12.27 19.83 3.21
N ARG A 26 -11.78 20.96 3.75
CA ARG A 26 -10.52 21.55 3.30
C ARG A 26 -9.34 20.62 3.55
N SER A 27 -9.26 20.02 4.74
CA SER A 27 -8.23 19.05 5.10
C SER A 27 -8.23 17.85 4.14
N ARG A 28 -9.41 17.30 3.82
CA ARG A 28 -9.54 16.20 2.84
C ARG A 28 -9.00 16.60 1.46
N ASN A 29 -9.33 17.79 0.95
CA ASN A 29 -8.80 18.24 -0.34
C ASN A 29 -7.28 18.37 -0.35
N LEU A 30 -6.68 18.89 0.73
CA LEU A 30 -5.22 18.95 0.88
C LEU A 30 -4.59 17.56 0.94
N LYS A 31 -5.21 16.61 1.65
CA LYS A 31 -4.76 15.20 1.67
C LYS A 31 -4.83 14.54 0.30
N VAL A 32 -5.86 14.84 -0.50
CA VAL A 32 -5.97 14.32 -1.87
C VAL A 32 -4.87 14.90 -2.76
N LEU A 33 -4.54 16.19 -2.62
CA LEU A 33 -3.37 16.80 -3.30
C LEU A 33 -2.06 16.15 -2.86
N GLU A 34 -1.88 15.91 -1.55
CA GLU A 34 -0.71 15.22 -1.00
C GLU A 34 -0.57 13.81 -1.58
N ALA A 35 -1.63 13.01 -1.53
CA ALA A 35 -1.64 11.65 -2.06
C ALA A 35 -1.27 11.63 -3.54
N GLY A 36 -1.88 12.50 -4.36
CA GLY A 36 -1.69 12.49 -5.81
C GLY A 36 -0.37 13.09 -6.30
N LEU A 37 0.16 14.11 -5.63
CA LEU A 37 1.34 14.85 -6.10
C LEU A 37 2.61 14.55 -5.32
N LEU A 38 2.49 14.07 -4.08
CA LEU A 38 3.64 13.84 -3.19
C LEU A 38 3.91 12.38 -2.86
N VAL A 39 2.86 11.59 -2.65
CA VAL A 39 2.99 10.20 -2.17
C VAL A 39 2.92 9.19 -3.32
N HIS A 40 1.94 9.34 -4.21
CA HIS A 40 1.67 8.45 -5.34
C HIS A 40 1.69 9.16 -6.71
N PRO A 41 2.70 9.99 -7.01
CA PRO A 41 2.77 10.66 -8.31
C PRO A 41 3.10 9.66 -9.43
N LEU A 42 2.54 9.88 -10.61
CA LEU A 42 2.91 9.11 -11.82
C LEU A 42 4.40 9.30 -12.17
N VAL A 43 4.87 10.54 -12.07
CA VAL A 43 6.27 10.92 -12.32
C VAL A 43 7.00 11.05 -10.98
N PRO A 44 7.97 10.17 -10.67
CA PRO A 44 8.69 10.20 -9.41
C PRO A 44 9.29 11.57 -9.09
N LEU A 45 9.29 11.95 -7.81
CA LEU A 45 9.85 13.22 -7.35
C LEU A 45 11.38 13.13 -7.25
N ASP A 46 12.04 14.25 -7.54
CA ASP A 46 13.44 14.44 -7.16
C ASP A 46 13.51 14.92 -5.69
N LYS A 47 14.52 14.45 -4.94
CA LYS A 47 14.69 14.80 -3.52
C LYS A 47 14.97 16.29 -3.31
N SER A 48 15.51 16.97 -4.32
CA SER A 48 15.76 18.42 -4.34
C SER A 48 14.64 19.25 -4.97
N ASP A 49 13.45 18.68 -5.21
CA ASP A 49 12.35 19.41 -5.83
C ASP A 49 11.76 20.46 -4.86
N ASN A 50 12.04 21.74 -5.13
CA ASN A 50 11.57 22.87 -4.35
C ASN A 50 10.03 22.94 -4.26
N ALA A 51 9.30 22.59 -5.33
CA ALA A 51 7.84 22.62 -5.33
C ALA A 51 7.27 21.54 -4.41
N SER A 52 7.91 20.37 -4.37
CA SER A 52 7.53 19.28 -3.46
C SER A 52 7.72 19.67 -1.99
N GLN A 53 8.86 20.29 -1.65
CA GLN A 53 9.15 20.76 -0.30
C GLN A 53 8.18 21.87 0.11
N ARG A 54 7.91 22.80 -0.81
CA ARG A 54 6.96 23.89 -0.58
C ARG A 54 5.54 23.37 -0.34
N LEU A 55 5.07 22.40 -1.12
CA LEU A 55 3.75 21.80 -0.92
C LEU A 55 3.66 21.09 0.44
N ARG A 56 4.68 20.32 0.84
CA ARG A 56 4.75 19.69 2.18
C ARG A 56 4.67 20.72 3.30
N GLN A 57 5.38 21.84 3.18
CA GLN A 57 5.35 22.92 4.17
C GLN A 57 3.95 23.56 4.26
N ILE A 58 3.30 23.80 3.12
CA ILE A 58 1.94 24.36 3.08
C ILE A 58 0.94 23.43 3.76
N ILE A 59 0.98 22.12 3.45
CA ILE A 59 0.06 21.13 4.04
C ILE A 59 0.28 21.01 5.55
N ARG A 60 1.55 20.95 5.99
CA ARG A 60 1.88 20.93 7.42
C ARG A 60 1.38 22.20 8.12
N GLY A 61 1.67 23.37 7.55
CA GLY A 61 1.22 24.66 8.08
C GLY A 61 -0.31 24.78 8.13
N ALA A 62 -1.02 24.17 7.18
CA ALA A 62 -2.49 24.15 7.14
C ALA A 62 -3.13 23.43 8.33
N SER A 63 -2.39 22.52 8.97
CA SER A 63 -2.84 21.79 10.17
C SER A 63 -2.76 22.66 11.43
N GLU A 64 -1.86 23.65 11.45
CA GLU A 64 -1.70 24.60 12.56
C GLU A 64 -2.55 25.86 12.32
N LYS A 65 -2.53 26.39 11.10
CA LYS A 65 -3.29 27.57 10.69
C LYS A 65 -4.04 27.29 9.38
N PRO A 66 -5.39 27.33 9.41
CA PRO A 66 -6.25 27.34 8.23
C PRO A 66 -5.72 28.14 7.02
N ILE A 67 -5.59 27.51 5.84
CA ILE A 67 -5.30 28.22 4.60
C ILE A 67 -6.51 29.07 4.20
N GLU A 68 -6.28 30.34 3.89
CA GLU A 68 -7.27 31.22 3.26
C GLU A 68 -7.41 30.82 1.78
N THR A 69 -8.59 30.36 1.37
CA THR A 69 -8.83 29.82 0.02
C THR A 69 -9.39 30.83 -0.97
N GLY A 70 -9.54 32.11 -0.57
CA GLY A 70 -10.03 33.17 -1.44
C GLY A 70 -9.16 33.34 -2.69
N LYS A 71 -9.78 33.63 -3.84
CA LYS A 71 -9.09 33.73 -5.15
C LYS A 71 -7.90 34.70 -5.17
N ASN A 72 -7.93 35.72 -4.32
CA ASN A 72 -6.90 36.76 -4.23
C ASN A 72 -5.97 36.59 -3.02
N SER A 73 -6.10 35.50 -2.24
CA SER A 73 -5.21 35.28 -1.10
C SER A 73 -3.82 34.87 -1.58
N GLU A 74 -2.80 35.42 -0.93
CA GLU A 74 -1.41 35.05 -1.21
C GLU A 74 -1.18 33.55 -0.95
N SER A 75 -1.77 33.01 0.12
CA SER A 75 -1.67 31.58 0.46
C SER A 75 -2.23 30.68 -0.64
N MET A 76 -3.34 31.06 -1.28
CA MET A 76 -3.94 30.28 -2.37
C MET A 76 -3.10 30.37 -3.66
N GLN A 77 -2.52 31.54 -3.95
CA GLN A 77 -1.60 31.69 -5.08
C GLN A 77 -0.33 30.85 -4.90
N VAL A 78 0.21 30.83 -3.69
CA VAL A 78 1.37 30.02 -3.32
C VAL A 78 1.07 28.52 -3.43
N LEU A 79 -0.09 28.07 -2.94
CA LEU A 79 -0.54 26.69 -3.09
C LEU A 79 -0.71 26.32 -4.57
N ARG A 80 -1.41 27.15 -5.35
CA ARG A 80 -1.62 26.94 -6.79
C ARG A 80 -0.31 26.82 -7.55
N SER A 81 0.65 27.69 -7.28
CA SER A 81 1.97 27.64 -7.92
C SER A 81 2.69 26.33 -7.65
N ALA A 82 2.73 25.87 -6.39
CA ALA A 82 3.38 24.60 -6.03
C ALA A 82 2.67 23.40 -6.66
N VAL A 83 1.34 23.36 -6.58
CA VAL A 83 0.50 22.28 -7.12
C VAL A 83 0.63 22.18 -8.64
N MET A 84 0.53 23.31 -9.36
CA MET A 84 0.66 23.31 -10.82
C MET A 84 2.07 22.94 -11.26
N SER A 85 3.10 23.40 -10.55
CA SER A 85 4.49 23.00 -10.83
C SER A 85 4.72 21.50 -10.68
N LEU A 86 4.00 20.83 -9.79
CA LEU A 86 4.09 19.37 -9.59
C LEU A 86 3.23 18.61 -10.60
N ALA A 87 2.01 19.10 -10.84
CA ALA A 87 1.07 18.46 -11.76
C ALA A 87 1.53 18.57 -13.23
N CYS A 88 2.27 19.59 -13.64
CA CYS A 88 2.69 19.75 -15.04
C CYS A 88 4.10 19.19 -15.34
N ARG A 89 4.61 18.26 -14.51
CA ARG A 89 5.96 17.69 -14.67
C ARG A 89 6.01 16.66 -15.78
N SER A 90 6.92 16.84 -16.74
CA SER A 90 7.24 15.84 -17.77
C SER A 90 8.33 14.87 -17.30
N PRO A 91 8.27 13.58 -17.69
CA PRO A 91 9.39 12.65 -17.53
C PRO A 91 10.70 13.16 -18.14
N ASP A 92 10.62 13.89 -19.26
CA ASP A 92 11.78 14.42 -20.00
C ASP A 92 12.22 15.82 -19.53
N ARG A 93 11.64 16.32 -18.42
CA ARG A 93 11.86 17.67 -17.86
C ARG A 93 11.56 18.83 -18.83
N SER A 94 10.97 18.55 -19.98
CA SER A 94 10.38 19.56 -20.86
C SER A 94 9.14 20.17 -20.20
N ALA A 95 8.82 21.42 -20.54
CA ALA A 95 7.51 21.97 -20.21
C ALA A 95 6.46 21.13 -20.94
N SER A 96 5.67 20.37 -20.19
CA SER A 96 4.54 19.61 -20.72
C SER A 96 3.28 20.46 -20.58
N ASP A 97 2.53 20.57 -21.67
CA ASP A 97 1.17 21.14 -21.63
C ASP A 97 0.17 20.18 -20.97
N PHE A 98 0.58 18.95 -20.66
CA PHE A 98 -0.24 17.95 -20.00
C PHE A 98 -0.19 18.08 -18.48
N CYS A 99 -1.37 18.04 -17.86
CA CYS A 99 -1.55 18.06 -16.42
C CYS A 99 -1.65 16.62 -15.91
N HIS A 100 -0.58 16.17 -15.26
CA HIS A 100 -0.44 14.87 -14.61
C HIS A 100 -1.07 14.84 -13.21
N TRP A 101 -2.32 15.29 -13.13
CA TRP A 101 -3.13 15.22 -11.91
C TRP A 101 -4.12 14.06 -12.01
N ALA A 102 -4.04 13.12 -11.06
CA ALA A 102 -4.89 11.92 -11.03
C ALA A 102 -4.89 11.10 -12.33
N ASP A 103 -3.82 11.22 -13.11
CA ASP A 103 -3.57 10.49 -14.36
C ASP A 103 -2.72 9.24 -14.12
N GLY A 104 -2.19 9.09 -12.90
CA GLY A 104 -1.32 8.00 -12.52
C GLY A 104 -2.07 6.79 -11.98
N PHE A 105 -1.74 5.62 -12.54
CA PHE A 105 -2.10 4.33 -11.95
C PHE A 105 -1.78 4.21 -10.44
N PRO A 106 -0.66 4.77 -9.90
CA PRO A 106 -0.38 4.70 -8.47
C PRO A 106 -1.43 5.37 -7.57
N LEU A 107 -1.94 6.55 -7.94
CA LEU A 107 -2.98 7.22 -7.15
C LEU A 107 -4.30 6.44 -7.21
N ASN A 108 -4.69 5.95 -8.38
CA ASN A 108 -5.92 5.18 -8.53
C ASN A 108 -5.89 3.90 -7.70
N LEU A 109 -4.74 3.21 -7.68
CA LEU A 109 -4.53 2.03 -6.84
C LEU A 109 -4.65 2.38 -5.36
N HIS A 110 -4.05 3.50 -4.93
CA HIS A 110 -4.17 3.97 -3.55
C HIS A 110 -5.61 4.32 -3.17
N LEU A 111 -6.35 5.01 -4.06
CA LEU A 111 -7.77 5.29 -3.84
C LEU A 111 -8.59 4.00 -3.74
N TYR A 112 -8.30 3.00 -4.57
CA TYR A 112 -8.96 1.70 -4.47
C TYR A 112 -8.64 0.98 -3.17
N GLN A 113 -7.39 1.03 -2.70
CA GLN A 113 -7.01 0.48 -1.40
C GLN A 113 -7.79 1.17 -0.26
N MET A 114 -7.89 2.50 -0.29
CA MET A 114 -8.69 3.27 0.69
C MET A 114 -10.17 2.90 0.66
N LEU A 115 -10.71 2.56 -0.51
CA LEU A 115 -12.08 2.05 -0.64
C LEU A 115 -12.22 0.66 -0.04
N LEU A 116 -11.25 -0.23 -0.23
CA LEU A 116 -11.27 -1.56 0.39
C LEU A 116 -11.20 -1.52 1.92
N GLU A 117 -10.62 -0.46 2.51
CA GLU A 117 -10.65 -0.27 3.97
C GLU A 117 -12.07 -0.15 4.52
N THR A 118 -13.09 0.16 3.70
CA THR A 118 -14.50 0.18 4.14
C THR A 118 -15.07 -1.22 4.37
N CYS A 119 -14.36 -2.28 3.99
CA CYS A 119 -14.74 -3.66 4.29
C CYS A 119 -14.42 -4.06 5.75
N PHE A 120 -13.81 -3.16 6.54
CA PHE A 120 -13.44 -3.41 7.92
C PHE A 120 -14.17 -2.45 8.87
N ASP A 121 -14.58 -2.95 10.03
CA ASP A 121 -15.18 -2.09 11.04
C ASP A 121 -14.11 -1.13 11.62
N ALA A 122 -14.52 0.13 11.80
CA ALA A 122 -13.73 1.16 12.45
C ALA A 122 -13.79 1.06 13.99
N SER A 123 -14.75 0.31 14.55
CA SER A 123 -15.03 0.23 15.98
C SER A 123 -14.57 -1.06 16.68
N GLU A 124 -14.60 -2.20 15.98
CA GLU A 124 -14.21 -3.52 16.52
C GLU A 124 -12.89 -4.03 15.93
N ASP A 125 -11.74 -3.70 16.53
CA ASP A 125 -10.40 -4.28 16.28
C ASP A 125 -9.96 -4.48 14.81
N GLY A 126 -10.67 -3.86 13.87
CA GLY A 126 -10.51 -4.04 12.43
C GLY A 126 -11.06 -5.33 11.84
N SER A 127 -12.08 -5.95 12.45
CA SER A 127 -12.82 -7.10 11.92
C SER A 127 -13.47 -6.80 10.57
N ILE A 128 -13.80 -7.85 9.83
CA ILE A 128 -14.52 -7.77 8.56
C ILE A 128 -16.00 -7.46 8.84
N ILE A 129 -16.60 -6.53 8.09
CA ILE A 129 -18.04 -6.23 8.22
C ILE A 129 -18.91 -7.38 7.69
N ASP A 130 -20.11 -7.54 8.25
CA ASP A 130 -21.05 -8.58 7.82
C ASP A 130 -21.50 -8.39 6.36
N GLU A 131 -21.68 -7.14 5.92
CA GLU A 131 -22.14 -6.78 4.56
C GLU A 131 -21.00 -6.63 3.53
N ILE A 132 -19.93 -7.42 3.67
CA ILE A 132 -18.75 -7.30 2.80
C ILE A 132 -19.10 -7.49 1.32
N ASP A 133 -19.99 -8.43 1.00
CA ASP A 133 -20.38 -8.72 -0.38
C ASP A 133 -21.14 -7.55 -1.02
N GLU A 134 -22.05 -6.89 -0.27
CA GLU A 134 -22.72 -5.68 -0.77
C GLU A 134 -21.72 -4.53 -1.00
N VAL A 135 -20.76 -4.34 -0.08
CA VAL A 135 -19.73 -3.32 -0.22
C VAL A 135 -18.85 -3.61 -1.44
N LEU A 136 -18.38 -4.84 -1.62
CA LEU A 136 -17.55 -5.22 -2.77
C LEU A 136 -18.29 -5.00 -4.11
N GLU A 137 -19.59 -5.28 -4.18
CA GLU A 137 -20.39 -4.97 -5.37
C GLU A 137 -20.54 -3.46 -5.64
N LEU A 138 -20.54 -2.62 -4.60
CA LEU A 138 -20.45 -1.17 -4.76
C LEU A 138 -19.07 -0.73 -5.24
N LEU A 139 -17.99 -1.28 -4.66
CA LEU A 139 -16.62 -0.95 -5.06
C LEU A 139 -16.33 -1.37 -6.50
N LYS A 140 -16.91 -2.47 -6.97
CA LYS A 140 -16.79 -2.93 -8.35
C LYS A 140 -17.29 -1.91 -9.37
N LYS A 141 -18.26 -1.05 -8.99
CA LYS A 141 -18.75 0.03 -9.86
C LYS A 141 -17.69 1.13 -10.10
N THR A 142 -16.68 1.24 -9.25
CA THR A 142 -15.59 2.21 -9.41
C THR A 142 -14.45 1.70 -10.27
N TRP A 143 -14.44 0.41 -10.63
CA TRP A 143 -13.32 -0.23 -11.32
C TRP A 143 -12.97 0.43 -12.65
N VAL A 144 -13.97 0.70 -13.49
CA VAL A 144 -13.75 1.33 -14.81
C VAL A 144 -13.15 2.73 -14.65
N ILE A 145 -13.57 3.47 -13.61
CA ILE A 145 -13.10 4.84 -13.34
C ILE A 145 -11.64 4.82 -12.86
N LEU A 146 -11.30 3.86 -12.00
CA LEU A 146 -9.97 3.74 -11.39
C LEU A 146 -8.99 2.91 -12.24
N GLY A 147 -9.46 2.24 -13.30
CA GLY A 147 -8.63 1.31 -14.08
C GLY A 147 -8.31 0.01 -13.33
N ILE A 148 -9.19 -0.42 -12.43
CA ILE A 148 -9.06 -1.66 -11.68
C ILE A 148 -9.71 -2.81 -12.46
N ASN A 149 -9.09 -3.98 -12.42
CA ASN A 149 -9.64 -5.22 -12.94
C ASN A 149 -9.63 -6.29 -11.83
N GLN A 150 -10.17 -7.47 -12.12
CA GLN A 150 -10.24 -8.56 -11.16
C GLN A 150 -8.86 -8.92 -10.57
N MET A 151 -7.82 -8.96 -11.40
CA MET A 151 -6.47 -9.36 -10.97
C MET A 151 -5.88 -8.36 -9.97
N LEU A 152 -6.01 -7.07 -10.28
CA LEU A 152 -5.60 -5.99 -9.39
C LEU A 152 -6.40 -6.00 -8.10
N HIS A 153 -7.71 -6.28 -8.18
CA HIS A 153 -8.53 -6.43 -6.99
C HIS A 153 -8.07 -7.60 -6.12
N ASN A 154 -7.87 -8.80 -6.67
CA ASN A 154 -7.41 -9.97 -5.92
C ASN A 154 -6.10 -9.66 -5.18
N LEU A 155 -5.16 -8.99 -5.85
CA LEU A 155 -3.89 -8.57 -5.25
C LEU A 155 -4.06 -7.51 -4.15
N CYS A 156 -4.86 -6.46 -4.41
CA CYS A 156 -5.13 -5.41 -3.42
C CYS A 156 -5.88 -5.97 -2.21
N PHE A 157 -6.78 -6.92 -2.43
CA PHE A 157 -7.62 -7.50 -1.39
C PHE A 157 -6.80 -8.39 -0.46
N THR A 158 -5.93 -9.23 -1.03
CA THR A 158 -4.88 -9.96 -0.30
C THR A 158 -4.04 -9.01 0.56
N TRP A 159 -3.62 -7.89 -0.03
CA TRP A 159 -2.81 -6.89 0.66
C TRP A 159 -3.54 -6.22 1.82
N VAL A 160 -4.80 -5.78 1.66
CA VAL A 160 -5.51 -5.10 2.75
C VAL A 160 -5.79 -6.02 3.93
N PHE A 161 -6.14 -7.29 3.69
CA PHE A 161 -6.28 -8.27 4.78
C PHE A 161 -4.98 -8.43 5.57
N PHE A 162 -3.88 -8.66 4.85
CA PHE A 162 -2.55 -8.77 5.46
C PHE A 162 -2.15 -7.49 6.20
N HIS A 163 -2.32 -6.33 5.57
CA HIS A 163 -1.96 -5.04 6.14
C HIS A 163 -2.79 -4.72 7.38
N ARG A 164 -4.09 -5.04 7.36
CA ARG A 164 -4.99 -4.88 8.51
C ARG A 164 -4.50 -5.74 9.67
N PHE A 165 -4.29 -7.03 9.45
CA PHE A 165 -3.72 -7.95 10.46
C PHE A 165 -2.43 -7.41 11.09
N VAL A 166 -1.51 -6.88 10.29
CA VAL A 166 -0.24 -6.34 10.78
C VAL A 166 -0.42 -5.05 11.59
N THR A 167 -1.34 -4.17 11.16
CA THR A 167 -1.56 -2.87 11.80
C THR A 167 -2.44 -2.94 13.03
N THR A 168 -3.32 -3.94 13.14
CA THR A 168 -4.13 -4.23 14.33
C THR A 168 -3.40 -5.10 15.34
N ALA A 169 -2.07 -5.08 15.34
CA ALA A 169 -1.21 -5.82 16.26
C ALA A 169 -1.43 -7.35 16.25
N GLN A 170 -1.88 -7.92 15.13
CA GLN A 170 -2.10 -9.36 14.95
C GLN A 170 -3.23 -9.94 15.83
N VAL A 171 -4.26 -9.13 16.13
CA VAL A 171 -5.39 -9.54 16.99
C VAL A 171 -6.28 -10.59 16.33
N ASP A 172 -6.59 -10.41 15.04
CA ASP A 172 -7.52 -11.28 14.31
C ASP A 172 -6.78 -12.17 13.30
N ILE A 173 -6.62 -13.46 13.63
CA ILE A 173 -5.97 -14.45 12.75
C ILE A 173 -6.75 -14.69 11.46
N ASP A 174 -8.07 -14.45 11.46
CA ASP A 174 -8.89 -14.74 10.29
C ASP A 174 -8.59 -13.78 9.14
N LEU A 175 -8.09 -12.58 9.43
CA LEU A 175 -7.51 -11.68 8.43
C LEU A 175 -6.27 -12.30 7.75
N LEU A 176 -5.40 -12.97 8.52
CA LEU A 176 -4.25 -13.65 7.95
C LEU A 176 -4.66 -14.86 7.12
N HIS A 177 -5.66 -15.62 7.57
CA HIS A 177 -6.24 -16.73 6.80
C HIS A 177 -6.91 -16.24 5.52
N ALA A 178 -7.65 -15.13 5.57
CA ALA A 178 -8.26 -14.53 4.39
C ALA A 178 -7.19 -14.11 3.37
N ALA A 179 -6.11 -13.46 3.82
CA ALA A 179 -4.98 -13.13 2.96
C ALA A 179 -4.37 -14.38 2.30
N ASP A 180 -4.11 -15.44 3.08
CA ASP A 180 -3.53 -16.70 2.57
C ASP A 180 -4.47 -17.40 1.57
N ASN A 181 -5.78 -17.44 1.84
CA ASN A 181 -6.78 -18.02 0.94
C ASN A 181 -6.82 -17.30 -0.42
N HIS A 182 -6.62 -15.98 -0.43
CA HIS A 182 -6.58 -15.21 -1.69
C HIS A 182 -5.28 -15.40 -2.50
N MET A 183 -4.23 -15.98 -1.92
CA MET A 183 -2.96 -16.22 -2.63
C MET A 183 -3.11 -17.18 -3.81
N ASP A 184 -4.08 -18.10 -3.77
CA ASP A 184 -4.35 -19.02 -4.89
C ASP A 184 -4.86 -18.28 -6.12
N GLU A 185 -5.74 -17.28 -5.95
CA GLU A 185 -6.19 -16.43 -7.05
C GLU A 185 -5.05 -15.54 -7.55
N VAL A 186 -4.26 -14.94 -6.65
CA VAL A 186 -3.08 -14.15 -7.02
C VAL A 186 -2.06 -14.99 -7.82
N ALA A 187 -1.87 -16.26 -7.45
CA ALA A 187 -0.98 -17.18 -8.16
C ALA A 187 -1.49 -17.54 -9.56
N LYS A 188 -2.81 -17.74 -9.72
CA LYS A 188 -3.44 -17.94 -11.04
C LYS A 188 -3.29 -16.69 -11.91
N ASP A 189 -3.51 -15.53 -11.33
CA ASP A 189 -3.42 -14.24 -12.00
C ASP A 189 -1.99 -13.93 -12.47
N ALA A 190 -0.99 -14.16 -11.62
CA ALA A 190 0.42 -14.00 -11.98
C ALA A 190 0.85 -14.84 -13.21
N LYS A 191 0.20 -16.00 -13.42
CA LYS A 191 0.48 -16.88 -14.57
C LYS A 191 -0.22 -16.45 -15.85
N SER A 192 -1.34 -15.75 -15.73
CA SER A 192 -2.23 -15.46 -16.86
C SER A 192 -1.90 -14.14 -17.54
N THR A 193 -1.35 -13.16 -16.82
CA THR A 193 -1.04 -11.83 -17.38
C THR A 193 0.43 -11.63 -17.71
N LYS A 194 0.69 -10.69 -18.62
CA LYS A 194 2.02 -10.15 -18.96
C LYS A 194 2.07 -8.63 -18.79
N ASP A 195 1.10 -8.06 -18.08
CA ASP A 195 1.05 -6.63 -17.83
C ASP A 195 2.19 -6.22 -16.90
N SER A 196 3.12 -5.43 -17.43
CA SER A 196 4.27 -4.91 -16.70
C SER A 196 3.90 -4.06 -15.47
N VAL A 197 2.73 -3.39 -15.49
CA VAL A 197 2.26 -2.61 -14.34
C VAL A 197 1.83 -3.56 -13.24
N TYR A 198 1.04 -4.58 -13.58
CA TYR A 198 0.64 -5.63 -12.64
C TYR A 198 1.85 -6.35 -12.03
N SER A 199 2.81 -6.83 -12.82
CA SER A 199 3.99 -7.54 -12.30
C SER A 199 4.82 -6.69 -11.33
N LYS A 200 4.96 -5.39 -11.57
CA LYS A 200 5.64 -4.48 -10.63
C LYS A 200 4.93 -4.38 -9.29
N ILE A 201 3.60 -4.28 -9.32
CA ILE A 201 2.78 -4.17 -8.10
C ILE A 201 2.79 -5.51 -7.37
N LEU A 202 2.59 -6.61 -8.08
CA LEU A 202 2.69 -7.97 -7.57
C LEU A 202 4.02 -8.19 -6.84
N SER A 203 5.13 -7.88 -7.52
CA SER A 203 6.47 -8.05 -6.96
C SER A 203 6.68 -7.21 -5.69
N SER A 204 6.25 -5.95 -5.70
CA SER A 204 6.33 -5.05 -4.54
C SER A 204 5.50 -5.56 -3.36
N THR A 205 4.24 -5.95 -3.61
CA THR A 205 3.30 -6.43 -2.60
C THR A 205 3.78 -7.73 -1.98
N LEU A 206 4.11 -8.73 -2.80
CA LEU A 206 4.55 -10.03 -2.32
C LEU A 206 5.92 -9.97 -1.64
N SER A 207 6.83 -9.10 -2.09
CA SER A 207 8.11 -8.90 -1.41
C SER A 207 7.92 -8.29 -0.02
N SER A 208 6.92 -7.43 0.16
CA SER A 208 6.59 -6.84 1.46
C SER A 208 6.01 -7.88 2.42
N ILE A 209 5.08 -8.71 1.94
CA ILE A 209 4.51 -9.84 2.69
C ILE A 209 5.61 -10.83 3.07
N LEU A 210 6.43 -11.25 2.09
CA LEU A 210 7.53 -12.18 2.30
C LEU A 210 8.54 -11.62 3.31
N GLY A 211 8.97 -10.37 3.15
CA GLY A 211 9.93 -9.74 4.06
C GLY A 211 9.41 -9.63 5.49
N TRP A 212 8.11 -9.42 5.67
CA TRP A 212 7.49 -9.43 7.00
C TRP A 212 7.43 -10.83 7.62
N ALA A 213 7.10 -11.86 6.82
CA ALA A 213 7.06 -13.24 7.25
C ALA A 213 8.48 -13.76 7.60
N GLU A 214 9.46 -13.50 6.74
CA GLU A 214 10.84 -13.97 6.91
C GLU A 214 11.51 -13.40 8.16
N LYS A 215 11.24 -12.13 8.51
CA LYS A 215 11.74 -11.53 9.76
C LYS A 215 11.34 -12.34 11.00
N ARG A 216 10.17 -12.98 10.97
CA ARG A 216 9.63 -13.81 12.07
C ARG A 216 10.14 -15.24 11.97
N LEU A 217 10.12 -15.82 10.77
CA LEU A 217 10.45 -17.23 10.56
C LEU A 217 11.96 -17.52 10.66
N LEU A 218 12.83 -16.58 10.28
CA LEU A 218 14.29 -16.75 10.39
C LEU A 218 14.80 -16.82 11.83
N ALA A 219 14.01 -16.34 12.78
CA ALA A 219 14.26 -16.38 14.23
C ALA A 219 13.01 -16.88 14.97
N TYR A 220 12.36 -17.94 14.45
CA TYR A 220 11.08 -18.39 14.97
C TYR A 220 11.14 -18.85 16.44
N HIS A 221 12.30 -19.33 16.94
CA HIS A 221 12.46 -19.68 18.36
C HIS A 221 12.35 -18.46 19.28
N ASP A 222 12.74 -17.26 18.80
CA ASP A 222 12.62 -16.00 19.54
C ASP A 222 11.25 -15.35 19.34
N THR A 223 10.66 -15.56 18.16
CA THR A 223 9.44 -14.87 17.73
C THR A 223 8.17 -15.56 18.23
N PHE A 224 8.17 -16.90 18.26
CA PHE A 224 6.99 -17.69 18.60
C PHE A 224 7.14 -18.36 19.96
N ASN A 225 6.06 -18.31 20.74
CA ASN A 225 5.92 -18.92 22.05
C ASN A 225 4.50 -19.47 22.21
N ALA A 226 4.16 -20.00 23.38
CA ALA A 226 2.86 -20.64 23.62
C ALA A 226 1.64 -19.72 23.36
N SER A 227 1.79 -18.38 23.42
CA SER A 227 0.69 -17.44 23.22
C SER A 227 0.42 -17.07 21.77
N ASN A 228 1.32 -17.40 20.83
CA ASN A 228 1.22 -16.95 19.44
C ASN A 228 1.65 -18.02 18.41
N ILE A 229 1.90 -19.25 18.88
CA ILE A 229 2.36 -20.36 18.04
C ILE A 229 1.36 -20.74 16.95
N GLU A 230 0.06 -20.50 17.18
CA GLU A 230 -1.01 -20.76 16.22
C GLU A 230 -0.86 -19.96 14.92
N TYR A 231 -0.29 -18.75 14.98
CA TYR A 231 -0.04 -17.94 13.78
C TYR A 231 1.08 -18.52 12.91
N MET A 232 1.98 -19.32 13.47
CA MET A 232 3.20 -19.75 12.78
C MET A 232 2.89 -20.52 11.49
N GLN A 233 1.89 -21.41 11.53
CA GLN A 233 1.48 -22.18 10.35
C GLN A 233 1.02 -21.26 9.22
N SER A 234 0.14 -20.30 9.52
CA SER A 234 -0.42 -19.36 8.55
C SER A 234 0.65 -18.40 8.01
N ILE A 235 1.60 -17.97 8.85
CA ILE A 235 2.73 -17.13 8.43
C ILE A 235 3.69 -17.90 7.50
N VAL A 236 3.96 -19.19 7.79
CA VAL A 236 4.75 -20.05 6.89
C VAL A 236 4.03 -20.23 5.56
N SER A 237 2.73 -20.55 5.58
CA SER A 237 1.92 -20.73 4.38
C SER A 237 1.98 -19.49 3.48
N LEU A 238 1.67 -18.32 4.04
CA LEU A 238 1.65 -17.05 3.33
C LEU A 238 3.02 -16.67 2.77
N GLY A 239 4.07 -16.79 3.58
CA GLY A 239 5.45 -16.49 3.18
C GLY A 239 5.94 -17.40 2.05
N VAL A 240 5.69 -18.71 2.16
CA VAL A 240 6.06 -19.69 1.12
C VAL A 240 5.28 -19.44 -0.17
N SER A 241 3.98 -19.16 -0.08
CA SER A 241 3.14 -18.82 -1.23
C SER A 241 3.66 -17.57 -1.94
N ALA A 242 3.99 -16.51 -1.19
CA ALA A 242 4.58 -15.29 -1.75
C ALA A 242 5.91 -15.55 -2.45
N ALA A 243 6.81 -16.32 -1.82
CA ALA A 243 8.10 -16.69 -2.42
C ALA A 243 7.93 -17.50 -3.71
N ARG A 244 6.98 -18.44 -3.74
CA ARG A 244 6.70 -19.27 -4.92
C ARG A 244 6.22 -18.41 -6.09
N ILE A 245 5.24 -17.53 -5.86
CA ILE A 245 4.71 -16.65 -6.91
C ILE A 245 5.80 -15.71 -7.43
N LEU A 246 6.62 -15.12 -6.56
CA LEU A 246 7.73 -14.26 -6.96
C LEU A 246 8.76 -14.98 -7.84
N VAL A 247 9.14 -16.21 -7.49
CA VAL A 247 10.09 -16.99 -8.28
C VAL A 247 9.52 -17.34 -9.66
N GLU A 248 8.23 -17.70 -9.72
CA GLU A 248 7.55 -17.99 -10.98
C GLU A 248 7.40 -16.75 -11.88
N ASP A 249 7.07 -15.59 -11.31
CA ASP A 249 6.95 -14.31 -12.03
C ASP A 249 8.31 -13.84 -12.58
N ILE A 250 9.38 -13.89 -11.78
CA ILE A 250 10.75 -13.53 -12.20
C ILE A 250 11.31 -14.52 -13.24
N SER A 251 10.99 -15.81 -13.13
CA SER A 251 11.45 -16.85 -14.06
C SER A 251 10.87 -16.68 -15.48
N ASN A 252 9.64 -16.16 -15.57
CA ASN A 252 9.02 -15.79 -16.85
C ASN A 252 9.74 -14.63 -17.55
N GLU A 253 10.38 -13.74 -16.80
CA GLU A 253 11.13 -12.59 -17.33
C GLU A 253 12.53 -13.01 -17.84
N TYR A 254 13.16 -14.07 -17.29
CA TYR A 254 14.58 -14.33 -17.55
C TYR A 254 14.98 -15.58 -18.35
N ARG A 255 14.24 -16.71 -18.41
CA ARG A 255 14.50 -17.78 -19.42
C ARG A 255 13.70 -19.07 -19.23
N ARG A 256 13.25 -19.55 -20.40
CA ARG A 256 13.12 -20.93 -20.88
C ARG A 256 14.38 -21.84 -20.74
N ARG A 257 15.27 -21.65 -19.77
CA ARG A 257 16.49 -22.48 -19.64
C ARG A 257 16.72 -22.92 -18.20
N ARG A 258 16.65 -24.25 -18.05
CA ARG A 258 17.02 -25.07 -16.90
C ARG A 258 15.93 -25.16 -15.82
N ARG A 259 14.97 -26.08 -16.05
CA ARG A 259 14.14 -26.66 -14.98
C ARG A 259 15.04 -27.50 -14.07
N GLU A 260 15.71 -26.86 -13.14
CA GLU A 260 15.80 -27.44 -11.81
C GLU A 260 14.65 -26.79 -11.06
N GLU A 261 13.50 -27.48 -10.98
CA GLU A 261 12.46 -27.15 -10.00
C GLU A 261 13.08 -27.36 -8.62
N THR A 262 13.84 -26.36 -8.17
CA THR A 262 14.16 -26.25 -6.76
C THR A 262 12.83 -26.04 -6.07
N ASP A 263 12.47 -26.99 -5.21
CA ASP A 263 11.29 -26.89 -4.38
C ASP A 263 11.44 -25.64 -3.49
N VAL A 264 10.88 -24.53 -3.95
CA VAL A 264 11.00 -23.20 -3.32
C VAL A 264 10.50 -23.28 -1.89
N ALA A 265 9.40 -24.02 -1.66
CA ALA A 265 8.85 -24.22 -0.33
C ALA A 265 9.84 -24.92 0.59
N ARG A 266 10.37 -26.07 0.15
CA ARG A 266 11.35 -26.83 0.93
C ARG A 266 12.62 -26.02 1.21
N SER A 267 13.14 -25.30 0.20
CA SER A 267 14.35 -24.49 0.35
C SER A 267 14.15 -23.34 1.35
N ARG A 268 13.00 -22.65 1.30
CA ARG A 268 12.67 -21.58 2.25
C ARG A 268 12.52 -22.11 3.67
N VAL A 269 11.76 -23.19 3.85
CA VAL A 269 11.56 -23.82 5.17
C VAL A 269 12.88 -24.32 5.77
N ASP A 270 13.73 -24.98 4.99
CA ASP A 270 15.06 -25.41 5.46
C ASP A 270 15.93 -24.22 5.88
N THR A 271 15.85 -23.10 5.15
CA THR A 271 16.55 -21.86 5.51
C THR A 271 16.04 -21.30 6.84
N TYR A 272 14.73 -21.26 7.06
CA TYR A 272 14.14 -20.79 8.32
C TYR A 272 14.57 -21.66 9.51
N ILE A 273 14.53 -22.99 9.35
CA ILE A 273 14.97 -23.97 10.35
C ILE A 273 16.44 -23.75 10.71
N ARG A 274 17.34 -23.75 9.73
CA ARG A 274 18.78 -23.59 9.98
C ARG A 274 19.11 -22.25 10.61
N SER A 275 18.50 -21.17 10.12
CA SER A 275 18.74 -19.82 10.63
C SER A 275 18.35 -19.72 12.10
N SER A 276 17.12 -20.14 12.41
CA SER A 276 16.55 -20.03 13.75
C SER A 276 17.29 -20.93 14.75
N LEU A 277 17.64 -22.16 14.37
CA LEU A 277 18.44 -23.06 15.20
C LEU A 277 19.83 -22.49 15.51
N ARG A 278 20.49 -21.89 14.51
CA ARG A 278 21.81 -21.27 14.69
C ARG A 278 21.74 -20.12 15.70
N THR A 279 20.71 -19.29 15.63
CA THR A 279 20.50 -18.17 16.57
C THR A 279 20.23 -18.69 17.99
N ALA A 280 19.31 -19.65 18.14
CA ALA A 280 18.98 -20.23 19.44
C ALA A 280 20.20 -20.90 20.10
N PHE A 281 21.00 -21.64 19.32
CA PHE A 281 22.21 -22.29 19.85
C PHE A 281 23.27 -21.28 20.31
N ALA A 282 23.44 -20.18 19.56
CA ALA A 282 24.36 -19.12 19.93
C ALA A 282 23.95 -18.41 21.23
N GLN A 283 22.65 -18.20 21.46
CA GLN A 283 22.13 -17.60 22.69
C GLN A 283 22.41 -18.49 23.91
N VAL A 284 22.08 -19.79 23.84
CA VAL A 284 22.34 -20.74 24.95
C VAL A 284 23.83 -20.80 25.27
N SER A 285 24.68 -20.91 24.24
CA SER A 285 26.14 -20.94 24.43
C SER A 285 26.68 -19.66 25.09
N SER A 286 26.09 -18.50 24.77
CA SER A 286 26.48 -17.23 25.39
C SER A 286 26.01 -17.08 26.83
N ALA A 287 24.85 -17.64 27.18
CA ALA A 287 24.32 -17.63 28.54
C ALA A 287 25.14 -18.53 29.47
N GLU A 288 25.55 -19.72 28.99
CA GLU A 288 26.42 -20.64 29.73
C GLU A 288 27.84 -20.12 29.98
N LEU A 289 28.30 -19.13 29.21
CA LEU A 289 29.61 -18.47 29.39
C LEU A 289 29.56 -17.26 30.35
N SER A 290 28.36 -16.78 30.68
CA SER A 290 28.13 -15.64 31.58
C SER A 290 27.76 -16.03 33.02
N ASP A 291 27.47 -17.31 33.26
CA ASP A 291 27.24 -17.93 34.57
C ASP A 291 28.51 -18.63 35.09
#